data_AF-A0A815RW36-F1
#
_entry.id   AF-A0A815RW36-F1
#
_cell.length_a   1.000
_cell.length_b   1.000
_cell.length_c   1.000
_cell.angle_alpha   90.00
_cell.angle_beta   90.00
_cell.angle_gamma   90.00
#
_symmetry.space_group_name_H-M   'P 1'
#
loop_
_entity.id
_entity.type
_entity.pdbx_description
1 polymer ?
#
loop_
_entity_poly.entity_id
_entity_poly.type
_entity_poly.pdbx_seq_one_letter_code
_entity_poly.pdbx_strand_id
1 'polypeptide(L)'
;MVWPHIMPYIVLFRTLHNENKVDSQTKGKSIWKIRRIQFFYRALTCLFVYSWLPSFLIPLLATFAWICFIKPHNPLLVELTGEHKFGFGALNLNLGEVNFNRWLNSPLVVPEWVQLNIAVGFVLTTWIVSSILYFLNIWNMRNMSSMKSESPYHEDGTWYDWSKVINYSDNMDNVRLNVTAYELYGSAYFSLSVVIKYACQLAIFPALFLHTILYHGKDLFQQFQTSLRNRDNDIHCRLMAQYKETPERWFTILFILPITITILVCDYSGIISSNKLLG
;
A
#
# COMPACT_ATOMS: atom_id res chain seq x y z
N MET A 1 15.24 -6.51 15.36
CA MET A 1 14.62 -5.19 15.20
C MET A 1 13.14 -5.32 15.53
N VAL A 2 12.60 -4.57 16.49
CA VAL A 2 11.14 -4.58 16.75
C VAL A 2 10.50 -3.58 15.82
N TRP A 3 9.65 -4.06 14.91
CA TRP A 3 8.96 -3.18 13.96
C TRP A 3 7.90 -2.35 14.70
N PRO A 4 7.77 -1.03 14.44
CA PRO A 4 6.84 -0.16 15.16
C PRO A 4 5.40 -0.69 15.19
N HIS A 5 4.95 -1.34 14.11
CA HIS A 5 3.61 -1.93 14.00
C HIS A 5 3.27 -2.96 15.09
N ILE A 6 4.28 -3.59 15.71
CA ILE A 6 4.09 -4.62 16.73
C ILE A 6 3.93 -3.99 18.13
N MET A 7 4.41 -2.75 18.32
CA MET A 7 4.40 -2.07 19.62
C MET A 7 3.00 -1.89 20.22
N PRO A 8 1.95 -1.47 19.48
CA PRO A 8 0.61 -1.33 20.02
C PRO A 8 0.06 -2.66 20.55
N TYR A 9 0.31 -3.76 19.85
CA TYR A 9 -0.12 -5.10 20.27
C TYR A 9 0.59 -5.53 21.55
N ILE A 10 1.91 -5.33 21.65
CA ILE A 10 2.68 -5.65 22.87
C ILE A 10 2.19 -4.82 24.05
N VAL A 11 1.93 -3.52 23.83
CA VAL A 11 1.40 -2.64 24.87
C VAL A 11 0.02 -3.10 25.32
N LEU A 12 -0.87 -3.45 24.38
CA LEU A 12 -2.21 -3.95 24.69
C LEU A 12 -2.14 -5.25 25.51
N PHE A 13 -1.41 -6.26 25.05
CA PHE A 13 -1.27 -7.53 25.77
C PHE A 13 -0.61 -7.33 27.15
N ARG A 14 0.39 -6.46 27.25
CA ARG A 14 1.01 -6.14 28.53
C ARG A 14 0.04 -5.42 29.48
N THR A 15 -0.83 -4.55 28.98
CA THR A 15 -1.88 -3.90 29.79
C THR A 15 -2.98 -4.85 30.21
N LEU A 16 -3.33 -5.83 29.38
CA LEU A 16 -4.35 -6.84 29.69
C LEU A 16 -3.82 -7.89 30.68
N HIS A 17 -2.53 -8.23 30.60
CA HIS A 17 -1.92 -9.29 31.40
C HIS A 17 -1.27 -8.80 32.70
N ASN A 18 -0.88 -7.52 32.80
CA ASN A 18 -0.36 -6.93 34.03
C ASN A 18 -1.30 -5.83 34.55
N GLU A 19 -2.31 -6.20 35.32
CA GLU A 19 -3.21 -5.23 35.96
C GLU A 19 -2.52 -4.36 37.04
N ASN A 20 -1.38 -4.78 37.62
CA ASN A 20 -0.91 -4.20 38.89
C ASN A 20 0.51 -3.61 38.94
N LYS A 21 1.37 -3.75 37.90
CA LYS A 21 2.79 -3.34 37.99
C LYS A 21 3.20 -2.14 37.13
N VAL A 22 2.36 -1.67 36.21
CA VAL A 22 2.74 -0.58 35.27
C VAL A 22 2.38 0.82 35.82
N ASP A 23 1.45 0.90 36.76
CA ASP A 23 1.04 2.17 37.38
C ASP A 23 2.13 2.73 38.33
N SER A 24 3.08 1.91 38.80
CA SER A 24 4.16 2.38 39.69
C SER A 24 5.39 2.93 38.95
N GLN A 25 5.62 2.56 37.68
CA GLN A 25 6.82 2.99 36.93
C GLN A 25 6.61 4.21 36.03
N THR A 26 5.37 4.67 35.83
CA THR A 26 5.08 5.89 35.04
C THR A 26 4.78 7.11 35.94
N LYS A 27 5.50 7.25 37.07
CA LYS A 27 5.50 8.48 37.90
C LYS A 27 6.44 9.57 37.34
N GLY A 28 6.82 9.48 36.07
CA GLY A 28 7.59 10.51 35.36
C GLY A 28 6.79 11.12 34.22
N LYS A 29 6.27 12.33 34.43
CA LYS A 29 5.82 13.30 33.40
C LYS A 29 4.69 12.89 32.43
N SER A 30 3.60 12.28 32.90
CA SER A 30 2.34 12.29 32.13
C SER A 30 1.45 13.45 32.60
N ILE A 31 1.06 14.32 31.67
CA ILE A 31 0.17 15.48 31.89
C ILE A 31 -1.26 15.02 32.30
N TRP A 32 -1.60 13.76 32.03
CA TRP A 32 -2.95 13.21 32.23
C TRP A 32 -2.96 12.10 33.29
N LYS A 33 -3.80 12.26 34.32
CA LYS A 33 -4.06 11.27 35.39
C LYS A 33 -5.16 10.25 35.00
N ILE A 34 -5.16 9.74 33.77
CA ILE A 34 -6.19 8.79 33.31
C ILE A 34 -5.61 7.38 33.30
N ARG A 35 -6.35 6.40 33.86
CA ARG A 35 -5.96 4.98 33.82
C ARG A 35 -5.97 4.51 32.36
N ARG A 36 -4.93 3.79 31.90
CA ARG A 36 -4.75 3.42 30.48
C ARG A 36 -5.99 2.75 29.86
N ILE A 37 -6.66 1.88 30.61
CA ILE A 37 -7.90 1.20 30.19
C ILE A 37 -9.09 2.16 30.06
N GLN A 38 -9.19 3.19 30.90
CA GLN A 38 -10.26 4.20 30.80
C GLN A 38 -10.06 5.09 29.57
N PHE A 39 -8.79 5.42 29.26
CA PHE A 39 -8.45 6.11 28.01
C PHE A 39 -8.85 5.26 26.79
N PHE A 40 -8.55 3.96 26.80
CA PHE A 40 -8.94 3.04 25.72
C PHE A 40 -10.44 3.05 25.47
N TYR A 41 -11.28 2.87 26.51
CA TYR A 41 -12.74 2.88 26.32
C TYR A 41 -13.26 4.23 25.84
N ARG A 42 -12.75 5.36 26.37
CA ARG A 42 -13.13 6.70 25.88
C ARG A 42 -12.75 6.90 24.42
N ALA A 43 -11.54 6.53 24.03
CA ALA A 43 -11.07 6.63 22.65
C ALA A 43 -11.89 5.73 21.72
N LEU A 44 -12.22 4.51 22.16
CA LEU A 44 -13.05 3.56 21.40
C LEU A 44 -14.47 4.10 21.19
N THR A 45 -15.11 4.66 22.22
CA THR A 45 -16.43 5.28 22.07
C THR A 45 -16.38 6.51 21.17
N CYS A 46 -15.36 7.36 21.29
CA CYS A 46 -15.18 8.51 20.40
C CYS A 46 -14.97 8.07 18.94
N LEU A 47 -14.12 7.06 18.70
CA LEU A 47 -13.89 6.50 17.36
C LEU A 47 -15.15 5.87 16.79
N PHE A 48 -15.94 5.17 17.61
CA PHE A 48 -17.23 4.61 17.21
C PHE A 48 -18.22 5.70 16.79
N VAL A 49 -18.39 6.76 17.58
CA VAL A 49 -19.27 7.88 17.21
C VAL A 49 -18.76 8.59 15.96
N TYR A 50 -17.44 8.78 15.85
CA TYR A 50 -16.79 9.41 14.71
C TYR A 50 -16.96 8.61 13.41
N SER A 51 -16.88 7.28 13.44
CA SER A 51 -17.08 6.46 12.24
C SER A 51 -18.56 6.21 11.93
N TRP A 52 -19.40 6.10 12.95
CA TRP A 52 -20.83 5.80 12.78
C TRP A 52 -21.61 6.97 12.16
N LEU A 53 -21.30 8.21 12.54
CA LEU A 53 -21.92 9.43 12.00
C LEU A 53 -21.83 9.54 10.45
N PRO A 54 -20.63 9.56 9.84
CA PRO A 54 -20.48 9.67 8.40
C PRO A 54 -20.90 8.41 7.66
N SER A 55 -20.80 7.21 8.27
CA SER A 55 -21.18 5.98 7.58
C SER A 55 -22.70 5.75 7.53
N PHE A 56 -23.46 6.20 8.54
CA PHE A 56 -24.88 5.86 8.65
C PHE A 56 -25.82 7.07 8.67
N LEU A 57 -25.51 8.12 9.43
CA LEU A 57 -26.41 9.26 9.61
C LEU A 57 -26.32 10.28 8.49
N ILE A 58 -25.09 10.67 8.09
CA ILE A 58 -24.87 11.67 7.05
C ILE A 58 -23.71 11.27 6.13
N PRO A 59 -23.95 10.38 5.15
CA PRO A 59 -22.96 10.00 4.14
C PRO A 59 -22.36 11.17 3.37
N LEU A 60 -23.09 12.30 3.29
CA LEU A 60 -22.60 13.51 2.65
C LEU A 60 -21.42 14.18 3.39
N LEU A 61 -21.31 13.99 4.71
CA LEU A 61 -20.14 14.44 5.49
C LEU A 61 -18.88 13.64 5.15
N ALA A 62 -19.07 12.42 4.63
CA ALA A 62 -17.97 11.56 4.20
C ALA A 62 -17.36 12.03 2.89
N THR A 63 -18.15 12.59 1.97
CA THR A 63 -17.70 12.97 0.62
C THR A 63 -17.46 14.47 0.43
N PHE A 64 -17.48 15.24 1.53
CA PHE A 64 -17.49 16.69 1.49
C PHE A 64 -16.10 17.26 1.14
N ALA A 65 -15.96 17.70 -0.11
CA ALA A 65 -14.79 18.41 -0.61
C ALA A 65 -15.02 19.93 -0.60
N TRP A 66 -14.65 20.60 0.50
CA TRP A 66 -14.86 22.05 0.67
C TRP A 66 -14.18 22.89 -0.41
N ILE A 67 -13.03 22.45 -0.93
CA ILE A 67 -12.27 23.16 -1.97
C ILE A 67 -13.00 23.13 -3.32
N CYS A 68 -13.64 22.01 -3.65
CA CYS A 68 -14.46 21.90 -4.86
C CYS A 68 -15.64 22.89 -4.86
N PHE A 69 -16.11 23.32 -3.70
CA PHE A 69 -17.19 24.31 -3.59
C PHE A 69 -16.74 25.73 -3.97
N ILE A 70 -15.46 26.08 -3.77
CA ILE A 70 -14.94 27.43 -4.07
C ILE A 70 -14.93 27.68 -5.58
N LYS A 71 -14.59 26.65 -6.38
CA LYS A 71 -14.59 26.76 -7.85
C LYS A 71 -14.97 25.43 -8.51
N PRO A 72 -16.28 25.13 -8.63
CA PRO A 72 -16.77 23.84 -9.11
C PRO A 72 -16.49 23.57 -10.59
N HIS A 73 -16.28 24.62 -11.40
CA HIS A 73 -16.06 24.50 -12.85
C HIS A 73 -14.59 24.33 -13.25
N ASN A 74 -13.65 24.22 -12.30
CA ASN A 74 -12.25 23.98 -12.64
C ASN A 74 -11.94 22.47 -12.60
N PRO A 75 -11.75 21.81 -13.76
CA PRO A 75 -11.57 20.36 -13.81
C PRO A 75 -10.35 19.90 -13.01
N LEU A 76 -9.24 20.65 -13.04
CA LEU A 76 -8.02 20.34 -12.29
C LEU A 76 -8.22 20.37 -10.78
N LEU A 77 -9.03 21.32 -10.30
CA LEU A 77 -9.30 21.46 -8.86
C LEU A 77 -10.14 20.28 -8.37
N VAL A 78 -11.14 19.90 -9.18
CA VAL A 78 -11.98 18.73 -8.92
C VAL A 78 -11.15 17.45 -8.98
N GLU A 79 -10.21 17.31 -9.91
CA GLU A 79 -9.37 16.10 -9.99
C GLU A 79 -8.32 15.99 -8.87
N LEU A 80 -7.77 17.11 -8.40
CA LEU A 80 -6.78 17.08 -7.32
C LEU A 80 -7.41 16.94 -5.93
N THR A 81 -8.54 17.60 -5.72
CA THR A 81 -9.20 17.67 -4.39
C THR A 81 -10.49 16.86 -4.30
N GLY A 82 -11.02 16.37 -5.41
CA GLY A 82 -12.23 15.55 -5.43
C GLY A 82 -12.05 14.24 -4.66
N GLU A 83 -13.17 13.70 -4.23
CA GLU A 83 -13.22 12.47 -3.46
C GLU A 83 -13.69 11.27 -4.32
N HIS A 84 -13.37 10.05 -3.87
CA HIS A 84 -13.68 8.81 -4.57
C HIS A 84 -13.12 8.75 -6.00
N LYS A 85 -14.01 8.68 -7.00
CA LYS A 85 -13.70 8.54 -8.44
C LYS A 85 -13.32 9.87 -9.10
N PHE A 86 -13.55 10.97 -8.40
CA PHE A 86 -13.38 12.31 -8.95
C PHE A 86 -12.05 12.95 -8.57
N GLY A 87 -11.24 12.37 -7.69
CA GLY A 87 -9.91 12.91 -7.39
C GLY A 87 -9.07 12.23 -6.30
N PHE A 88 -7.89 12.80 -6.05
CA PHE A 88 -6.89 12.26 -5.10
C PHE A 88 -7.18 12.54 -3.62
N GLY A 89 -8.17 13.41 -3.30
CA GLY A 89 -8.80 13.51 -1.97
C GLY A 89 -7.94 14.04 -0.81
N ALA A 90 -6.82 14.73 -1.08
CA ALA A 90 -5.81 15.00 -0.05
C ALA A 90 -5.98 16.29 0.77
N LEU A 91 -6.99 17.11 0.50
CA LEU A 91 -7.24 18.37 1.21
C LEU A 91 -8.69 18.54 1.69
N ASN A 92 -9.46 17.46 1.65
CA ASN A 92 -10.83 17.51 2.12
C ASN A 92 -10.85 17.37 3.64
N LEU A 93 -11.55 18.29 4.29
CA LEU A 93 -11.96 18.18 5.69
C LEU A 93 -13.22 17.30 5.76
N ASN A 94 -13.16 16.11 5.16
CA ASN A 94 -14.25 15.16 5.22
C ASN A 94 -14.16 14.36 6.54
N LEU A 95 -15.32 14.18 7.19
CA LEU A 95 -15.40 13.43 8.46
C LEU A 95 -15.43 11.91 8.21
N GLY A 96 -15.76 11.49 6.99
CA GLY A 96 -15.57 10.12 6.53
C GLY A 96 -14.12 9.85 6.20
N GLU A 97 -13.67 8.62 6.48
CA GLU A 97 -12.31 8.10 6.29
C GLU A 97 -11.30 9.14 5.81
N VAL A 98 -10.63 9.80 6.75
CA VAL A 98 -9.57 10.78 6.45
C VAL A 98 -8.66 10.14 5.42
N ASN A 99 -8.72 10.57 4.16
CA ASN A 99 -8.10 9.84 3.04
C ASN A 99 -6.62 9.57 3.32
N PHE A 100 -5.96 10.50 4.03
CA PHE A 100 -4.62 10.38 4.59
C PHE A 100 -4.36 9.10 5.43
N ASN A 101 -5.30 8.69 6.28
CA ASN A 101 -5.21 7.46 7.08
C ASN A 101 -5.17 6.20 6.20
N ARG A 102 -5.89 6.21 5.07
CA ARG A 102 -5.93 5.07 4.15
C ARG A 102 -4.58 4.84 3.46
N TRP A 103 -3.79 5.89 3.28
CA TRP A 103 -2.44 5.81 2.71
C TRP A 103 -1.37 5.42 3.75
N LEU A 104 -1.50 5.91 4.99
CA LEU A 104 -0.52 5.66 6.07
C LEU A 104 -0.83 4.41 6.90
N ASN A 105 -1.98 3.76 6.69
CA ASN A 105 -2.58 2.67 7.47
C ASN A 105 -2.83 3.00 8.95
N SER A 106 -1.83 3.52 9.67
CA SER A 106 -1.90 3.84 11.10
C SER A 106 -0.88 4.92 11.49
N PRO A 107 -1.22 6.22 11.38
CA PRO A 107 -0.28 7.30 11.67
C PRO A 107 0.15 7.31 13.15
N LEU A 108 -0.67 6.82 14.08
CA LEU A 108 -0.33 6.85 15.50
C LEU A 108 0.89 5.99 15.87
N VAL A 109 1.22 5.01 15.04
CA VAL A 109 2.29 4.02 15.31
C VAL A 109 3.59 4.39 14.61
N VAL A 110 3.49 5.19 13.55
CA VAL A 110 4.61 5.55 12.70
C VAL A 110 5.28 6.81 13.25
N PRO A 111 6.61 6.89 13.37
CA PRO A 111 7.28 8.10 13.82
C PRO A 111 6.94 9.32 12.98
N GLU A 112 6.87 10.50 13.60
CA GLU A 112 6.45 11.75 12.94
C GLU A 112 7.31 12.10 11.72
N TRP A 113 8.62 11.88 11.81
CA TRP A 113 9.54 12.12 10.70
C TRP A 113 9.24 11.23 9.47
N VAL A 114 8.82 9.98 9.69
CA VAL A 114 8.42 9.07 8.59
C VAL A 114 7.13 9.58 7.95
N GLN A 115 6.18 10.02 8.76
CA GLN A 115 4.91 10.56 8.25
C GLN A 115 5.15 11.80 7.38
N LEU A 116 6.04 12.70 7.81
CA LEU A 116 6.42 13.89 7.03
C LEU A 116 7.06 13.50 5.69
N ASN A 117 7.97 12.52 5.68
CA ASN A 117 8.58 12.05 4.42
C ASN A 117 7.54 11.45 3.47
N ILE A 118 6.60 10.64 3.98
CA ILE A 118 5.51 10.08 3.17
C ILE A 118 4.60 11.19 2.63
N ALA A 119 4.27 12.19 3.46
CA ALA A 119 3.46 13.33 3.05
C ALA A 119 4.15 14.18 1.98
N VAL A 120 5.46 14.42 2.10
CA VAL A 120 6.25 15.12 1.07
C VAL A 120 6.27 14.31 -0.23
N GLY A 121 6.54 13.00 -0.17
CA GLY A 121 6.50 12.12 -1.34
C GLY A 121 5.14 12.11 -2.03
N PHE A 122 4.05 12.14 -1.25
CA PHE A 122 2.69 12.27 -1.76
C PHE A 122 2.48 13.59 -2.52
N VAL A 123 2.85 14.73 -1.93
CA VAL A 123 2.72 16.05 -2.59
C VAL A 123 3.52 16.09 -3.89
N LEU A 124 4.77 15.61 -3.87
CA LEU A 124 5.63 15.61 -5.06
C LEU A 124 5.05 14.74 -6.19
N THR A 125 4.62 13.52 -5.89
CA THR A 125 4.14 12.58 -6.92
C THR A 125 2.72 12.89 -7.36
N THR A 126 1.83 13.12 -6.40
CA THR A 126 0.39 13.18 -6.64
C THR A 126 -0.10 14.58 -6.99
N TRP A 127 0.60 15.65 -6.60
CA TRP A 127 0.22 17.01 -7.02
C TRP A 127 1.13 17.57 -8.09
N ILE A 128 2.46 17.42 -7.95
CA ILE A 128 3.40 18.04 -8.89
C ILE A 128 3.53 17.16 -10.14
N VAL A 129 3.97 15.91 -10.00
CA VAL A 129 4.23 15.02 -11.15
C VAL A 129 2.95 14.73 -11.93
N SER A 130 1.84 14.43 -11.25
CA SER A 130 0.55 14.19 -11.92
C SER A 130 0.08 15.41 -12.73
N SER A 131 0.18 16.62 -12.17
CA SER A 131 -0.24 17.85 -12.86
C SER A 131 0.65 18.10 -14.08
N ILE A 132 1.97 17.93 -13.93
CA ILE A 132 2.91 18.09 -15.05
C ILE A 132 2.59 17.12 -16.18
N LEU A 133 2.39 15.83 -15.88
CA LEU A 133 2.04 14.81 -16.86
C LEU A 133 0.73 15.12 -17.58
N TYR A 134 -0.26 15.61 -16.83
CA TYR A 134 -1.55 16.00 -17.39
C TYR A 134 -1.45 17.22 -18.32
N PHE A 135 -0.71 18.26 -17.93
CA PHE A 135 -0.53 19.46 -18.76
C PHE A 135 0.30 19.21 -20.01
N LEU A 136 1.30 18.32 -19.93
CA LEU A 136 2.12 17.93 -21.08
C LEU A 136 1.41 16.92 -21.99
N ASN A 137 0.20 16.47 -21.63
CA ASN A 137 -0.60 15.47 -22.34
C ASN A 137 0.22 14.24 -22.77
N ILE A 138 1.08 13.77 -21.87
CA ILE A 138 1.91 12.60 -22.14
C ILE A 138 0.97 11.38 -22.17
N TRP A 139 1.11 10.53 -23.19
CA TRP A 139 0.28 9.34 -23.42
C TRP A 139 -1.23 9.60 -23.60
N ASN A 140 -1.61 10.76 -24.17
CA ASN A 140 -3.01 11.13 -24.41
C ASN A 140 -3.89 11.09 -23.15
N MET A 141 -3.29 11.22 -21.96
CA MET A 141 -3.98 11.11 -20.68
C MET A 141 -5.02 12.21 -20.45
N ARG A 142 -4.93 13.33 -21.19
CA ARG A 142 -5.93 14.41 -21.12
C ARG A 142 -7.30 13.99 -21.69
N ASN A 143 -7.33 13.00 -22.58
CA ASN A 143 -8.57 12.51 -23.17
C ASN A 143 -9.33 11.60 -22.20
N MET A 144 -8.70 11.13 -21.12
CA MET A 144 -9.33 10.27 -20.12
C MET A 144 -10.30 11.07 -19.25
N SER A 145 -11.45 10.47 -18.94
CA SER A 145 -12.53 11.13 -18.19
C SER A 145 -12.22 11.42 -16.72
N SER A 146 -11.19 10.79 -16.14
CA SER A 146 -10.67 11.09 -14.80
C SER A 146 -9.21 10.65 -14.65
N MET A 147 -8.37 11.51 -14.05
CA MET A 147 -6.99 11.18 -13.65
C MET A 147 -6.91 9.97 -12.71
N LYS A 148 -7.98 9.67 -11.95
CA LYS A 148 -8.04 8.58 -10.98
C LYS A 148 -9.14 7.60 -11.32
N SER A 149 -8.73 6.45 -11.83
CA SER A 149 -9.61 5.31 -12.03
C SER A 149 -8.90 3.99 -11.80
N GLU A 150 -9.62 3.03 -11.23
CA GLU A 150 -9.20 1.63 -11.12
C GLU A 150 -9.46 0.85 -12.42
N SER A 151 -10.44 1.28 -13.21
CA SER A 151 -10.77 0.68 -14.51
C SER A 151 -9.93 1.30 -15.63
N PRO A 152 -9.49 0.51 -16.62
CA PRO A 152 -8.76 1.03 -17.77
C PRO A 152 -9.68 1.77 -18.74
N TYR A 153 -9.03 2.57 -19.58
CA TYR A 153 -9.66 3.37 -20.61
C TYR A 153 -9.29 2.86 -22.01
N HIS A 154 -10.18 3.11 -22.95
CA HIS A 154 -9.86 3.12 -24.37
C HIS A 154 -9.13 4.42 -24.73
N GLU A 155 -8.47 4.48 -25.89
CA GLU A 155 -7.77 5.68 -26.36
C GLU A 155 -8.70 6.91 -26.47
N ASP A 156 -9.98 6.67 -26.74
CA ASP A 156 -11.03 7.69 -26.85
C ASP A 156 -11.52 8.23 -25.49
N GLY A 157 -10.97 7.73 -24.38
CA GLY A 157 -11.34 8.17 -23.02
C GLY A 157 -12.58 7.48 -22.42
N THR A 158 -13.22 6.59 -23.18
CA THR A 158 -14.31 5.74 -22.69
C THR A 158 -13.77 4.58 -21.86
N TRP A 159 -14.61 4.00 -20.99
CA TRP A 159 -14.27 2.81 -20.23
C TRP A 159 -13.93 1.63 -21.16
N TYR A 160 -12.85 0.91 -20.85
CA TYR A 160 -12.47 -0.29 -21.59
C TYR A 160 -13.38 -1.46 -21.23
N ASP A 161 -14.05 -2.03 -22.23
CA ASP A 161 -14.98 -3.14 -22.02
C ASP A 161 -14.27 -4.48 -22.19
N TRP A 162 -13.94 -5.12 -21.07
CA TRP A 162 -13.27 -6.42 -21.04
C TRP A 162 -14.10 -7.55 -21.67
N SER A 163 -15.42 -7.39 -21.78
CA SER A 163 -16.30 -8.41 -22.38
C SER A 163 -16.03 -8.65 -23.87
N LYS A 164 -15.46 -7.66 -24.55
CA LYS A 164 -15.20 -7.72 -26.01
C LYS A 164 -13.88 -8.41 -26.35
N VAL A 165 -12.97 -8.49 -25.38
CA VAL A 165 -11.59 -8.98 -25.57
C VAL A 165 -11.42 -10.37 -24.98
N ILE A 166 -12.15 -10.64 -23.90
CA ILE A 166 -12.11 -11.92 -23.21
C ILE A 166 -13.25 -12.76 -23.73
N ASN A 167 -12.94 -13.95 -24.25
CA ASN A 167 -13.98 -14.87 -24.68
C ASN A 167 -14.57 -15.55 -23.44
N TYR A 168 -15.74 -15.09 -23.01
CA TYR A 168 -16.54 -15.79 -22.01
C TYR A 168 -17.28 -16.93 -22.72
N SER A 169 -16.66 -18.10 -22.81
CA SER A 169 -17.44 -19.30 -23.09
C SER A 169 -18.43 -19.51 -21.93
N ASP A 170 -19.68 -19.86 -22.23
CA ASP A 170 -20.78 -20.04 -21.26
C ASP A 170 -20.43 -20.94 -20.06
N ASN A 171 -19.42 -21.80 -20.22
CA ASN A 171 -18.77 -22.49 -19.12
C ASN A 171 -17.43 -21.79 -18.83
N MET A 172 -17.27 -21.25 -17.61
CA MET A 172 -16.05 -20.59 -17.07
C MET A 172 -14.75 -21.43 -17.15
N ASP A 173 -14.76 -22.56 -17.85
CA ASP A 173 -13.68 -23.51 -18.02
C ASP A 173 -12.60 -23.01 -19.01
N ASN A 174 -12.91 -22.05 -19.89
CA ASN A 174 -11.99 -21.57 -20.94
C ASN A 174 -11.98 -20.05 -21.10
N VAL A 175 -11.73 -19.30 -20.02
CA VAL A 175 -11.47 -17.85 -20.10
C VAL A 175 -10.12 -17.63 -20.78
N ARG A 176 -10.14 -17.32 -22.08
CA ARG A 176 -8.92 -17.00 -22.86
C ARG A 176 -9.05 -15.62 -23.49
N LEU A 177 -7.92 -14.93 -23.57
CA LEU A 177 -7.82 -13.67 -24.31
C LEU A 177 -7.95 -13.97 -25.81
N ASN A 178 -8.90 -13.34 -26.48
CA ASN A 178 -9.04 -13.43 -27.92
C ASN A 178 -8.11 -12.40 -28.56
N VAL A 179 -6.97 -12.86 -29.08
CA VAL A 179 -5.91 -12.00 -29.64
C VAL A 179 -6.43 -11.19 -30.83
N THR A 180 -7.25 -11.78 -31.71
CA THR A 180 -7.78 -11.07 -32.87
C THR A 180 -8.79 -10.00 -32.47
N ALA A 181 -9.62 -10.26 -31.45
CA ALA A 181 -10.51 -9.25 -30.90
C ALA A 181 -9.74 -8.14 -30.18
N TYR A 182 -8.63 -8.47 -29.50
CA TYR A 182 -7.74 -7.49 -28.88
C TYR A 182 -7.08 -6.56 -29.91
N GLU A 183 -6.56 -7.11 -31.00
CA GLU A 183 -5.94 -6.31 -32.07
C GLU A 183 -6.95 -5.37 -32.75
N LEU A 184 -8.20 -5.80 -32.90
CA LEU A 184 -9.27 -4.98 -33.48
C LEU A 184 -9.83 -3.94 -32.50
N TYR A 185 -9.98 -4.31 -31.23
CA TYR A 185 -10.55 -3.45 -30.19
C TYR A 185 -9.51 -2.49 -29.59
N GLY A 186 -8.22 -2.74 -29.78
CA GLY A 186 -7.15 -1.86 -29.32
C GLY A 186 -6.67 -2.13 -27.88
N SER A 187 -5.54 -1.50 -27.55
CA SER A 187 -4.86 -1.70 -26.27
C SER A 187 -5.57 -0.96 -25.13
N ALA A 188 -5.52 -1.55 -23.93
CA ALA A 188 -6.05 -0.93 -22.73
C ALA A 188 -5.06 0.12 -22.16
N TYR A 189 -5.55 1.33 -21.88
CA TYR A 189 -4.76 2.39 -21.28
C TYR A 189 -5.04 2.50 -19.78
N PHE A 190 -3.99 2.63 -18.97
CA PHE A 190 -4.14 2.86 -17.55
C PHE A 190 -4.38 4.34 -17.23
N SER A 191 -5.14 4.59 -16.17
CA SER A 191 -5.28 5.95 -15.63
C SER A 191 -3.94 6.47 -15.11
N LEU A 192 -3.77 7.79 -15.14
CA LEU A 192 -2.56 8.47 -14.66
C LEU A 192 -2.18 8.07 -13.23
N SER A 193 -3.18 7.93 -12.35
CA SER A 193 -2.97 7.49 -10.96
C SER A 193 -2.34 6.10 -10.86
N VAL A 194 -2.80 5.18 -11.69
CA VAL A 194 -2.32 3.79 -11.71
C VAL A 194 -0.89 3.74 -12.27
N VAL A 195 -0.60 4.51 -13.31
CA VAL A 195 0.74 4.60 -13.90
C VAL A 195 1.75 5.13 -12.87
N ILE A 196 1.43 6.24 -12.19
CA ILE A 196 2.30 6.80 -11.15
C ILE A 196 2.50 5.81 -10.00
N LYS A 197 1.43 5.13 -9.56
CA LYS A 197 1.51 4.10 -8.51
C LYS A 197 2.48 2.98 -8.90
N TYR A 198 2.35 2.41 -10.09
CA TYR A 198 3.25 1.36 -10.55
C TYR A 198 4.69 1.87 -10.72
N ALA A 199 4.88 3.07 -11.25
CA ALA A 199 6.21 3.67 -11.38
C ALA A 199 6.89 3.83 -10.01
N CYS A 200 6.17 4.34 -9.01
CA CYS A 200 6.68 4.44 -7.64
C CYS A 200 6.97 3.06 -7.04
N GLN A 201 6.09 2.07 -7.22
CA GLN A 201 6.32 0.71 -6.73
C GLN A 201 7.56 0.07 -7.34
N LEU A 202 7.76 0.22 -8.64
CA LEU A 202 8.95 -0.26 -9.33
C LEU A 202 10.22 0.48 -8.89
N ALA A 203 10.12 1.77 -8.57
CA ALA A 203 11.24 2.57 -8.07
C ALA A 203 11.63 2.24 -6.62
N ILE A 204 10.69 1.81 -5.78
CA ILE A 204 10.94 1.44 -4.38
C ILE A 204 11.93 0.27 -4.27
N PHE A 205 11.83 -0.74 -5.14
CA PHE A 205 12.72 -1.90 -5.10
C PHE A 205 14.21 -1.56 -5.25
N PRO A 206 14.68 -0.93 -6.34
CA PRO A 206 16.07 -0.56 -6.49
C PRO A 206 16.49 0.51 -5.47
N ALA A 207 15.59 1.43 -5.09
CA ALA A 207 15.88 2.42 -4.05
C ALA A 207 16.18 1.77 -2.70
N LEU A 208 15.44 0.72 -2.32
CA LEU A 208 15.68 -0.04 -1.10
C LEU A 208 17.07 -0.69 -1.12
N PHE A 209 17.44 -1.34 -2.23
CA PHE A 209 18.76 -1.95 -2.38
C PHE A 209 19.87 -0.89 -2.32
N LEU A 210 19.73 0.20 -3.08
CA LEU A 210 20.73 1.26 -3.14
C LEU A 210 20.92 1.92 -1.76
N HIS A 211 19.82 2.24 -1.07
CA HIS A 211 19.86 2.79 0.29
C HIS A 211 20.53 1.82 1.27
N THR A 212 20.16 0.54 1.23
CA THR A 212 20.72 -0.47 2.13
C THR A 212 22.22 -0.67 1.90
N ILE A 213 22.65 -0.73 0.63
CA ILE A 213 24.07 -0.89 0.28
C ILE A 213 24.87 0.37 0.65
N LEU A 214 24.36 1.57 0.38
CA LEU A 214 25.08 2.81 0.61
C LEU A 214 25.25 3.12 2.10
N TYR A 215 24.20 2.95 2.90
CA TYR A 215 24.20 3.31 4.32
C TYR A 215 24.66 2.16 5.23
N HIS A 216 24.26 0.93 4.93
CA HIS A 216 24.51 -0.23 5.79
C HIS A 216 25.43 -1.28 5.15
N GLY A 217 25.94 -1.07 3.93
CA GLY A 217 26.74 -2.06 3.23
C GLY A 217 28.01 -2.48 3.98
N LYS A 218 28.70 -1.53 4.64
CA LYS A 218 29.90 -1.84 5.43
C LYS A 218 29.57 -2.72 6.64
N ASP A 219 28.51 -2.36 7.38
CA ASP A 219 28.07 -3.12 8.55
C ASP A 219 27.57 -4.51 8.15
N LEU A 220 26.81 -4.60 7.06
CA LEU A 220 26.32 -5.87 6.51
C LEU A 220 27.47 -6.76 6.09
N PHE A 221 28.50 -6.22 5.43
CA PHE A 221 29.65 -6.99 5.00
C PHE A 221 30.49 -7.48 6.19
N GLN A 222 30.70 -6.63 7.19
CA GLN A 222 31.40 -7.02 8.43
C GLN A 222 30.63 -8.10 9.20
N GLN A 223 29.31 -7.95 9.33
CA GLN A 223 28.45 -8.96 9.97
C GLN A 223 28.42 -10.26 9.17
N PHE A 224 28.37 -10.22 7.84
CA PHE A 224 28.41 -11.38 6.99
C PHE A 224 29.73 -12.15 7.14
N GLN A 225 30.88 -11.45 7.09
CA GLN A 225 32.18 -12.06 7.34
C GLN A 225 32.30 -12.64 8.75
N THR A 226 31.80 -11.92 9.76
CA THR A 226 31.82 -12.37 11.15
C THR A 226 30.92 -13.59 11.35
N SER A 227 29.75 -13.64 10.72
CA SER A 227 28.85 -14.79 10.77
C SER A 227 29.45 -16.04 10.11
N LEU A 228 30.22 -15.88 9.04
CA LEU A 228 30.91 -16.98 8.38
C LEU A 228 32.09 -17.50 9.22
N ARG A 229 32.75 -16.64 9.99
CA ARG A 229 33.97 -16.98 10.73
C ARG A 229 33.73 -17.34 12.21
N ASN A 230 32.76 -16.71 12.86
CA ASN A 230 32.49 -16.76 14.30
C ASN A 230 31.00 -17.01 14.59
N ARG A 231 30.46 -18.14 14.12
CA ARG A 231 29.06 -18.53 14.37
C ARG A 231 28.74 -18.76 15.87
N ASP A 232 29.76 -19.01 16.71
CA ASP A 232 29.61 -19.59 18.05
C ASP A 232 29.84 -18.63 19.25
N ASN A 233 30.07 -17.34 19.00
CA ASN A 233 30.42 -16.39 20.08
C ASN A 233 29.23 -15.63 20.69
N ASP A 234 28.03 -15.69 20.09
CA ASP A 234 26.82 -15.12 20.70
C ASP A 234 26.24 -16.11 21.73
N ILE A 235 25.87 -15.59 22.92
CA ILE A 235 25.16 -16.32 23.98
C ILE A 235 23.88 -16.94 23.42
N HIS A 236 23.17 -16.25 22.53
CA HIS A 236 21.97 -16.80 21.89
C HIS A 236 22.28 -18.00 21.01
N CYS A 237 23.35 -17.97 20.21
CA CYS A 237 23.78 -19.12 19.41
C CYS A 237 24.15 -20.31 20.31
N ARG A 238 24.86 -20.06 21.42
CA ARG A 238 25.22 -21.13 22.37
C ARG A 238 24.01 -21.75 23.06
N LEU A 239 23.04 -20.93 23.47
CA LEU A 239 21.78 -21.41 24.05
C LEU A 239 20.93 -22.17 23.01
N MET A 240 20.96 -21.74 21.74
CA MET A 240 20.23 -22.39 20.66
C MET A 240 20.90 -23.68 20.15
N ALA A 241 22.22 -23.83 20.33
CA ALA A 241 22.96 -25.03 19.94
C ALA A 241 22.50 -26.30 20.69
N GLN A 242 21.78 -26.16 21.80
CA GLN A 242 21.16 -27.28 22.52
C GLN A 242 20.00 -27.91 21.71
N TYR A 243 19.40 -27.17 20.78
CA TYR A 243 18.31 -27.65 19.94
C TYR A 243 18.84 -28.13 18.59
N LYS A 244 18.30 -29.24 18.09
CA LYS A 244 18.67 -29.78 16.78
C LYS A 244 18.31 -28.78 15.68
N GLU A 245 19.28 -28.43 14.83
CA GLU A 245 19.03 -27.54 13.68
C GLU A 245 17.96 -28.13 12.75
N THR A 246 17.10 -27.27 12.23
CA THR A 246 16.05 -27.67 11.29
C THR A 246 16.70 -28.15 9.99
N PRO A 247 16.26 -29.28 9.40
CA PRO A 247 16.87 -29.78 8.16
C PRO A 247 16.79 -28.74 7.05
N GLU A 248 17.92 -28.47 6.37
CA GLU A 248 17.99 -27.49 5.28
C GLU A 248 16.96 -27.75 4.16
N ARG A 249 16.60 -29.02 3.97
CA ARG A 249 15.60 -29.48 3.00
C ARG A 249 14.26 -28.75 3.14
N TRP A 250 13.82 -28.42 4.36
CA TRP A 250 12.57 -27.69 4.57
C TRP A 250 12.63 -26.28 3.98
N PHE A 251 13.77 -25.59 4.11
CA PHE A 251 13.97 -24.28 3.51
C PHE A 251 14.06 -24.36 1.98
N THR A 252 14.74 -25.38 1.44
CA THR A 252 14.79 -25.62 0.00
C THR A 252 13.40 -25.88 -0.58
N ILE A 253 12.57 -26.69 0.08
CA ILE A 253 11.19 -26.96 -0.34
C ILE A 253 10.36 -25.68 -0.28
N LEU A 254 10.43 -24.93 0.82
CA LEU A 254 9.72 -23.65 0.97
C LEU A 254 10.13 -22.60 -0.06
N PHE A 255 11.36 -22.66 -0.58
CA PHE A 255 11.82 -21.77 -1.64
C PHE A 255 11.35 -22.23 -3.02
N ILE A 256 11.52 -23.51 -3.35
CA ILE A 256 11.24 -24.04 -4.70
C ILE A 256 9.74 -24.18 -4.96
N LEU A 257 8.97 -24.70 -4.00
CA LEU A 257 7.55 -25.00 -4.15
C LEU A 257 6.69 -23.77 -4.56
N PRO A 258 6.79 -22.59 -3.93
CA PRO A 258 6.00 -21.44 -4.36
C PRO A 258 6.45 -20.92 -5.74
N ILE A 259 7.73 -21.02 -6.08
CA ILE A 259 8.25 -20.61 -7.40
C ILE A 259 7.67 -21.53 -8.48
N THR A 260 7.69 -22.86 -8.28
CA THR A 260 7.15 -23.81 -9.25
C THR A 260 5.64 -23.67 -9.39
N ILE A 261 4.90 -23.49 -8.29
CA ILE A 261 3.46 -23.20 -8.34
C ILE A 261 3.20 -21.90 -9.12
N THR A 262 3.97 -20.84 -8.87
CA THR A 262 3.79 -19.57 -9.59
C THR A 262 4.03 -19.74 -11.10
N ILE A 263 5.08 -20.46 -11.50
CA ILE A 263 5.36 -20.76 -12.92
C ILE A 263 4.20 -21.56 -13.54
N LEU A 264 3.72 -22.60 -12.85
CA LEU A 264 2.60 -23.41 -13.32
C LEU A 264 1.33 -22.56 -13.47
N VAL A 265 1.00 -21.71 -12.50
CA VAL A 265 -0.16 -20.81 -12.60
C VAL A 265 -0.01 -19.85 -13.79
N CYS A 266 1.18 -19.31 -14.03
CA CYS A 266 1.43 -18.44 -15.19
C CYS A 266 1.33 -19.17 -16.54
N ASP A 267 1.68 -20.46 -16.58
CA ASP A 267 1.53 -21.30 -17.77
C ASP A 267 0.06 -21.68 -18.02
N TYR A 268 -0.65 -22.13 -16.98
CA TYR A 268 -2.07 -22.47 -17.05
C TYR A 268 -2.98 -21.27 -17.34
N SER A 269 -2.61 -20.07 -16.86
CA SER A 269 -3.32 -18.82 -17.18
C SER A 269 -3.01 -18.28 -18.59
N GLY A 270 -2.11 -18.93 -19.35
CA GLY A 270 -1.79 -18.57 -20.73
C GLY A 270 -0.94 -17.32 -20.89
N ILE A 271 -0.47 -16.70 -19.81
CA ILE A 271 0.35 -15.48 -19.84
C ILE A 271 1.72 -15.74 -20.49
N ILE A 272 2.28 -16.95 -20.30
CA ILE A 272 3.59 -17.33 -20.86
C ILE A 272 3.44 -17.94 -22.27
N SER A 273 2.29 -18.54 -22.59
CA SER A 273 2.06 -19.21 -23.87
C SER A 273 1.83 -18.24 -25.05
N SER A 274 1.60 -16.94 -24.82
CA SER A 274 1.39 -15.97 -25.91
C SER A 274 2.66 -15.69 -26.73
N ASN A 275 3.85 -15.95 -26.16
CA ASN A 275 5.13 -15.74 -26.87
C ASN A 275 5.43 -16.79 -27.97
N LYS A 276 4.63 -17.85 -28.11
CA LYS A 276 4.78 -18.82 -29.21
C LYS A 276 4.08 -18.41 -30.51
N LEU A 277 3.40 -17.26 -30.55
CA LEU A 277 2.67 -16.77 -31.74
C LEU A 277 3.32 -15.53 -32.40
N LEU A 278 4.47 -15.06 -31.89
CA LEU A 278 5.26 -13.97 -32.48
C LEU A 278 6.50 -14.49 -33.26
N GLY A 279 6.36 -15.65 -33.90
CA GLY A 279 7.34 -16.21 -34.84
C GLY A 279 6.76 -16.25 -36.24
#